data_AF-A0A848TKL5-F1
#
_entry.id   AF-A0A848TKL5-F1
#
_cell.length_a   1.000
_cell.length_b   1.000
_cell.length_c   1.000
_cell.angle_alpha   90.00
_cell.angle_beta   90.00
_cell.angle_gamma   90.00
#
_symmetry.space_group_name_H-M   'P 1'
#
loop_
_entity.id
_entity.type
_entity.pdbx_description
1 polymer ?
#
loop_
_entity_poly.entity_id
_entity_poly.type
_entity_poly.pdbx_seq_one_letter_code
_entity_poly.pdbx_strand_id
1 'polypeptide(L)'
;MLTTRTRVCSDGCSEANEAFRESLAARLLSGFQREAEMNNQGTRVPYAALKRVADCPFSSTEYIESLDFRDAPYWHTFLLSRHVGIYRPNDRVCTWTARFLTKDKLYRQRRLGPALDVGKGKALNLDEAVELAFEWFTSPEIDRLGNEAVPFAKTSSINCCPIGDRYTVGHALKDYTEWTSIARSPGGHYNNLVLINYHLIPAFASIPLEDFTARHVVNLARQVLETPPRYGFEPYRTERQSVSELSSDELRRRKRTFNSLISILRMAFRHAWDNGQIDSERPWRCLRRVSVNHSPRTIFLDRE
;
A
#
# COMPACT_ATOMS: atom_id res chain seq x y z
N MET A 1 12.36 52.84 -29.83
CA MET A 1 12.04 51.41 -30.02
C MET A 1 12.48 50.67 -28.76
N LEU A 2 11.55 50.43 -27.83
CA LEU A 2 11.82 49.77 -26.55
C LEU A 2 11.12 48.41 -26.55
N THR A 3 11.92 47.35 -26.47
CA THR A 3 11.52 45.95 -26.37
C THR A 3 11.37 45.57 -24.90
N THR A 4 10.15 45.22 -24.48
CA THR A 4 9.84 44.71 -23.14
C THR A 4 9.97 43.18 -23.13
N ARG A 5 10.93 42.65 -22.35
CA ARG A 5 11.06 41.22 -22.04
C ARG A 5 10.28 40.90 -20.76
N THR A 6 9.27 40.05 -20.87
CA THR A 6 8.54 39.43 -19.76
C THR A 6 9.40 38.32 -19.15
N ARG A 7 9.77 38.45 -17.87
CA ARG A 7 10.38 37.35 -17.09
C ARG A 7 9.28 36.40 -16.62
N VAL A 8 9.41 35.13 -16.97
CA VAL A 8 8.61 34.00 -16.47
C VAL A 8 9.17 33.62 -15.09
N CYS A 9 8.33 33.66 -14.05
CA CYS A 9 8.64 33.04 -12.75
C CYS A 9 8.34 31.54 -12.84
N SER A 10 9.37 30.71 -12.97
CA SER A 10 9.29 29.24 -13.00
C SER A 10 9.70 28.56 -11.70
N ASP A 11 10.29 29.29 -10.75
CA ASP A 11 11.11 28.65 -9.70
C ASP A 11 10.33 28.36 -8.41
N GLY A 12 9.19 29.01 -8.16
CA GLY A 12 8.41 28.86 -6.92
C GLY A 12 7.55 27.59 -6.80
N CYS A 13 7.38 26.81 -7.88
CA CYS A 13 6.49 25.63 -7.88
C CYS A 13 7.23 24.31 -7.56
N SER A 14 8.56 24.32 -7.62
CA SER A 14 9.44 23.19 -7.32
C SER A 14 9.63 23.03 -5.81
N GLU A 15 10.00 24.12 -5.13
CA GLU A 15 10.28 24.13 -3.68
C GLU A 15 9.03 23.83 -2.86
N ALA A 16 7.85 24.29 -3.27
CA ALA A 16 6.58 24.00 -2.60
C ALA A 16 6.21 22.51 -2.65
N ASN A 17 6.60 21.79 -3.71
CA ASN A 17 6.35 20.34 -3.85
C ASN A 17 7.33 19.50 -3.04
N GLU A 18 8.57 19.96 -2.89
CA GLU A 18 9.60 19.29 -2.08
C GLU A 18 9.30 19.46 -0.59
N ALA A 19 8.98 20.68 -0.16
CA ALA A 19 8.53 20.96 1.20
C ALA A 19 7.23 20.21 1.57
N PHE A 20 6.30 20.03 0.62
CA PHE A 20 5.09 19.23 0.84
C PHE A 20 5.40 17.73 0.97
N ARG A 21 6.36 17.19 0.23
CA ARG A 21 6.80 15.79 0.34
C ARG A 21 7.51 15.51 1.66
N GLU A 22 8.40 16.40 2.08
CA GLU A 22 9.06 16.32 3.38
C GLU A 22 8.07 16.50 4.54
N SER A 23 7.11 17.43 4.41
CA SER A 23 6.04 17.59 5.40
C SER A 23 5.08 16.39 5.46
N LEU A 24 4.81 15.70 4.34
CA LEU A 24 3.98 14.49 4.32
C LEU A 24 4.73 13.31 4.96
N ALA A 25 6.03 13.17 4.69
CA ALA A 25 6.89 12.18 5.35
C ALA A 25 6.99 12.43 6.86
N ALA A 26 7.21 13.69 7.27
CA ALA A 26 7.28 14.08 8.69
C ALA A 26 5.93 13.90 9.43
N ARG A 27 4.80 14.11 8.75
CA ARG A 27 3.46 13.91 9.33
C ARG A 27 3.00 12.45 9.38
N LEU A 28 3.45 11.63 8.43
CA LEU A 28 3.31 10.18 8.55
C LEU A 28 4.06 9.70 9.80
N LEU A 29 5.29 10.19 10.01
CA LEU A 29 6.08 9.91 11.21
C LEU A 29 5.42 10.40 12.51
N SER A 30 4.74 11.56 12.50
CA SER A 30 4.05 12.07 13.70
C SER A 30 2.72 11.37 13.99
N GLY A 31 2.02 10.85 12.97
CA GLY A 31 0.89 9.93 13.15
C GLY A 31 1.31 8.60 13.79
N PHE A 32 2.46 8.07 13.37
CA PHE A 32 3.10 6.92 14.02
C PHE A 32 3.53 7.20 15.48
N GLN A 33 3.98 8.42 15.79
CA GLN A 33 4.35 8.80 17.17
C GLN A 33 3.15 8.83 18.13
N ARG A 34 1.95 9.24 17.68
CA ARG A 34 0.73 9.19 18.53
C ARG A 34 0.25 7.77 18.80
N GLU A 35 0.43 6.84 17.85
CA GLU A 35 0.19 5.40 18.09
C GLU A 35 1.26 4.79 19.01
N ALA A 36 2.50 5.26 18.94
CA ALA A 36 3.57 4.85 19.84
C ALA A 36 3.32 5.30 21.30
N GLU A 37 2.73 6.48 21.50
CA GLU A 37 2.34 6.98 22.83
C GLU A 37 1.16 6.20 23.45
N MET A 38 0.25 5.66 22.62
CA MET A 38 -0.85 4.80 23.10
C MET A 38 -0.43 3.36 23.41
N ASN A 39 0.71 2.87 22.89
CA ASN A 39 1.25 1.55 23.21
C ASN A 39 1.87 1.46 24.62
N ASN A 40 1.85 2.54 25.41
CA ASN A 40 2.44 2.59 26.76
C ASN A 40 1.45 2.18 27.88
N GLN A 41 0.37 1.47 27.54
CA GLN A 41 -0.57 0.87 28.51
C GLN A 41 -0.33 -0.64 28.63
N GLY A 42 0.76 -1.02 29.31
CA GLY A 42 0.96 -2.34 29.95
C GLY A 42 0.91 -3.60 29.08
N THR A 43 0.60 -3.51 27.79
CA THR A 43 0.37 -4.63 26.89
C THR A 43 1.58 -4.76 25.97
N ARG A 44 2.29 -5.89 26.03
CA ARG A 44 3.50 -6.15 25.21
C ARG A 44 3.19 -6.25 23.71
N VAL A 45 1.92 -6.40 23.36
CA VAL A 45 1.42 -6.53 21.98
C VAL A 45 0.97 -5.15 21.48
N PRO A 46 1.50 -4.65 20.36
CA PRO A 46 1.08 -3.37 19.78
C PRO A 46 -0.41 -3.38 19.40
N TYR A 47 -1.10 -2.26 19.63
CA TYR A 47 -2.53 -2.11 19.30
C TYR A 47 -2.86 -2.52 17.85
N ALA A 48 -1.98 -2.13 16.91
CA ALA A 48 -2.13 -2.46 15.49
C ALA A 48 -2.14 -3.97 15.18
N ALA A 49 -1.62 -4.82 16.07
CA ALA A 49 -1.61 -6.27 15.92
C ALA A 49 -2.87 -6.95 16.46
N LEU A 50 -3.61 -6.32 17.39
CA LEU A 50 -4.69 -6.95 18.16
C LEU A 50 -5.78 -7.57 17.29
N LYS A 51 -6.22 -6.86 16.24
CA LYS A 51 -7.23 -7.39 15.31
C LYS A 51 -6.75 -8.69 14.63
N ARG A 52 -5.48 -8.73 14.23
CA ARG A 52 -4.88 -9.91 13.57
C ARG A 52 -4.66 -11.06 14.54
N VAL A 53 -4.43 -10.77 15.82
CA VAL A 53 -4.39 -11.77 16.89
C VAL A 53 -5.77 -12.38 17.07
N ALA A 54 -6.82 -11.57 17.15
CA ALA A 54 -8.20 -12.06 17.23
C ALA A 54 -8.60 -12.92 16.00
N ASP A 55 -8.16 -12.54 14.80
CA ASP A 55 -8.41 -13.30 13.56
C ASP A 55 -7.53 -14.56 13.41
N CYS A 56 -6.69 -14.90 14.39
CA CYS A 56 -5.75 -16.00 14.28
C CYS A 56 -6.45 -17.37 14.46
N PRO A 57 -6.39 -18.28 13.47
CA PRO A 57 -7.07 -19.58 13.58
C PRO A 57 -6.39 -20.51 14.58
N PHE A 58 -5.13 -20.25 14.94
CA PHE A 58 -4.38 -21.00 15.95
C PHE A 58 -4.84 -20.72 17.39
N SER A 59 -5.90 -19.94 17.59
CA SER A 59 -6.57 -19.82 18.89
C SER A 59 -7.34 -21.10 19.26
N SER A 60 -7.83 -21.86 18.27
CA SER A 60 -8.50 -23.15 18.50
C SER A 60 -7.49 -24.29 18.54
N THR A 61 -7.49 -25.03 19.65
CA THR A 61 -6.70 -26.26 19.80
C THR A 61 -7.12 -27.31 18.76
N GLU A 62 -8.42 -27.46 18.49
CA GLU A 62 -8.91 -28.42 17.50
C GLU A 62 -8.39 -28.09 16.09
N TYR A 63 -8.32 -26.79 15.77
CA TYR A 63 -7.74 -26.35 14.50
C TYR A 63 -6.27 -26.74 14.41
N ILE A 64 -5.47 -26.53 15.47
CA ILE A 64 -4.06 -26.94 15.52
C ILE A 64 -3.92 -28.46 15.35
N GLU A 65 -4.78 -29.25 16.00
CA GLU A 65 -4.80 -30.71 15.89
C GLU A 65 -5.19 -31.23 14.51
N SER A 66 -5.97 -30.45 13.75
CA SER A 66 -6.37 -30.78 12.38
C SER A 66 -5.31 -30.48 11.31
N LEU A 67 -4.23 -29.75 11.65
CA LEU A 67 -3.20 -29.35 10.68
C LEU A 67 -2.39 -30.55 10.16
N ASP A 68 -2.27 -30.70 8.85
CA ASP A 68 -1.42 -31.75 8.28
C ASP A 68 0.04 -31.64 8.72
N PHE A 69 0.73 -32.78 8.82
CA PHE A 69 2.15 -32.82 9.12
C PHE A 69 2.99 -32.27 7.97
N ARG A 70 3.88 -31.32 8.27
CA ARG A 70 4.83 -30.76 7.29
C ARG A 70 6.05 -30.11 7.94
N ASP A 71 7.15 -30.08 7.20
CA ASP A 71 8.43 -29.49 7.67
C ASP A 71 8.40 -27.96 7.75
N ALA A 72 7.51 -27.31 7.01
CA ALA A 72 7.37 -25.85 7.03
C ALA A 72 6.32 -25.42 8.07
N PRO A 73 6.58 -24.45 8.97
CA PRO A 73 5.54 -24.01 9.90
C PRO A 73 4.33 -23.37 9.20
N TYR A 74 3.15 -23.48 9.79
CA TYR A 74 1.94 -22.74 9.41
C TYR A 74 2.03 -21.33 9.97
N TRP A 75 2.20 -20.33 9.12
CA TRP A 75 2.42 -18.95 9.55
C TRP A 75 1.15 -18.12 9.51
N HIS A 76 0.97 -17.30 10.53
CA HIS A 76 0.01 -16.21 10.57
C HIS A 76 0.72 -14.87 10.77
N THR A 77 0.29 -13.85 10.02
CA THR A 77 0.92 -12.53 10.00
C THR A 77 0.17 -11.57 10.91
N PHE A 78 0.87 -11.02 11.90
CA PHE A 78 0.34 -9.99 12.80
C PHE A 78 0.69 -8.58 12.33
N LEU A 79 1.97 -8.34 12.06
CA LEU A 79 2.48 -7.12 11.44
C LEU A 79 3.30 -7.51 10.20
N LEU A 80 3.53 -6.56 9.30
CA LEU A 80 4.53 -6.75 8.25
C LEU A 80 5.87 -7.10 8.92
N SER A 81 6.55 -8.10 8.36
CA SER A 81 7.83 -8.60 8.90
C SER A 81 7.75 -9.29 10.26
N ARG A 82 6.57 -9.55 10.85
CA ARG A 82 6.40 -10.23 12.15
C ARG A 82 5.30 -11.29 12.09
N HIS A 83 5.67 -12.54 12.31
CA HIS A 83 4.77 -13.68 12.17
C HIS A 83 4.93 -14.64 13.33
N VAL A 84 3.84 -15.32 13.68
CA VAL A 84 3.84 -16.47 14.57
C VAL A 84 3.16 -17.62 13.85
N GLY A 85 3.60 -18.84 14.15
CA GLY A 85 3.11 -20.01 13.48
C GLY A 85 3.27 -21.29 14.26
N ILE A 86 2.65 -22.34 13.74
CA ILE A 86 2.70 -23.70 14.27
C ILE A 86 3.66 -24.53 13.44
N TYR A 87 4.72 -24.99 14.07
CA TYR A 87 5.61 -26.02 13.52
C TYR A 87 5.13 -27.39 13.96
N ARG A 88 4.64 -28.20 13.00
CA ARG A 88 4.11 -29.55 13.23
C ARG A 88 4.62 -30.55 12.17
N PRO A 89 5.87 -31.03 12.28
CA PRO A 89 6.43 -31.99 11.33
C PRO A 89 5.93 -33.42 11.55
N ASN A 90 5.43 -33.75 12.75
CA ASN A 90 4.92 -35.08 13.11
C ASN A 90 4.01 -35.00 14.35
N ASP A 91 3.52 -36.15 14.80
CA ASP A 91 2.63 -36.33 15.96
C ASP A 91 3.29 -35.96 17.31
N ARG A 92 4.62 -36.05 17.41
CA ARG A 92 5.40 -35.80 18.64
C ARG A 92 5.94 -34.36 18.76
N VAL A 93 5.74 -33.53 17.74
CA VAL A 93 6.25 -32.16 17.69
C VAL A 93 5.13 -31.25 17.22
N CYS A 94 4.63 -30.43 18.14
CA CYS A 94 3.77 -29.30 17.83
C CYS A 94 4.26 -28.10 18.64
N THR A 95 4.73 -27.06 17.97
CA THR A 95 5.47 -25.97 18.63
C THR A 95 5.12 -24.63 18.01
N TRP A 96 4.91 -23.65 18.88
CA TRP A 96 4.84 -22.24 18.50
C TRP A 96 6.22 -21.74 18.08
N THR A 97 6.27 -21.13 16.91
CA THR A 97 7.47 -20.53 16.34
C THR A 97 7.15 -19.11 15.93
N ALA A 98 8.01 -18.15 16.26
CA ALA A 98 7.97 -16.79 15.75
C ALA A 98 9.00 -16.63 14.64
N ARG A 99 8.76 -15.71 13.71
CA ARG A 99 9.76 -15.25 12.76
C ARG A 99 9.66 -13.74 12.51
N PHE A 100 10.80 -13.14 12.20
CA PHE A 100 10.86 -11.78 11.68
C PHE A 100 11.69 -11.71 10.40
N LEU A 101 11.40 -10.72 9.57
CA LEU A 101 12.17 -10.43 8.35
C LEU A 101 13.32 -9.48 8.69
N THR A 102 14.54 -9.82 8.32
CA THR A 102 15.72 -8.95 8.46
C THR A 102 15.72 -7.86 7.40
N LYS A 103 16.56 -6.84 7.58
CA LYS A 103 16.80 -5.79 6.56
C LYS A 103 17.29 -6.39 5.23
N ASP A 104 18.07 -7.48 5.30
CA ASP A 104 18.54 -8.27 4.16
C ASP A 104 17.47 -9.17 3.51
N LYS A 105 16.21 -9.01 3.91
CA LYS A 105 15.04 -9.76 3.38
C LYS A 105 15.09 -11.27 3.62
N LEU A 106 15.79 -11.70 4.69
CA LEU A 106 15.81 -13.09 5.15
C LEU A 106 14.95 -13.28 6.39
N TYR A 107 14.31 -14.44 6.55
CA TYR A 107 13.57 -14.75 7.76
C TYR A 107 14.47 -15.40 8.81
N ARG A 108 14.44 -14.85 10.02
CA ARG A 108 15.00 -15.49 11.23
C ARG A 108 13.87 -16.01 12.09
N GLN A 109 14.02 -17.21 12.62
CA GLN A 109 12.97 -17.92 13.35
C GLN A 109 13.42 -18.24 14.77
N ARG A 110 12.49 -18.25 15.73
CA ARG A 110 12.71 -18.64 17.11
C ARG A 110 11.57 -19.51 17.60
N ARG A 111 11.93 -20.60 18.29
CA ARG A 111 10.99 -21.45 19.02
C ARG A 111 10.51 -20.75 20.28
N LEU A 112 9.20 -20.72 20.50
CA LEU A 112 8.57 -20.10 21.66
C LEU A 112 8.21 -21.14 22.73
N GLY A 113 7.57 -22.25 22.33
CA GLY A 113 7.18 -23.31 23.25
C GLY A 113 6.24 -24.34 22.60
N PRO A 114 5.81 -25.39 23.33
CA PRO A 114 4.85 -26.37 22.84
C PRO A 114 3.49 -25.72 22.52
N ALA A 115 2.86 -26.10 21.41
CA ALA A 115 1.52 -25.64 21.04
C ALA A 115 0.40 -26.63 21.42
N LEU A 116 0.76 -27.91 21.58
CA LEU A 116 -0.09 -28.97 22.11
C LEU A 116 0.66 -29.68 23.23
N ASP A 117 -0.08 -30.32 24.14
CA ASP A 117 0.52 -31.15 25.18
C ASP A 117 0.93 -32.50 24.59
N VAL A 118 2.12 -32.51 23.98
CA VAL A 118 2.79 -33.70 23.45
C VAL A 118 3.85 -34.22 24.42
N GLY A 119 3.74 -33.90 25.72
CA GLY A 119 4.67 -34.32 26.77
C GLY A 119 6.00 -33.55 26.82
N LYS A 120 6.11 -32.40 26.13
CA LYS A 120 7.33 -31.56 26.06
C LYS A 120 7.25 -30.29 26.91
N GLY A 121 6.38 -30.28 27.92
CA GLY A 121 6.10 -29.14 28.79
C GLY A 121 4.69 -28.60 28.61
N LYS A 122 4.32 -27.61 29.43
CA LYS A 122 3.00 -26.95 29.38
C LYS A 122 2.75 -26.40 27.97
N ALA A 123 1.61 -26.77 27.37
CA ALA A 123 1.17 -26.19 26.12
C ALA A 123 0.82 -24.71 26.31
N LEU A 124 1.33 -23.87 25.40
CA LEU A 124 1.03 -22.44 25.39
C LEU A 124 -0.23 -22.18 24.60
N ASN A 125 -1.10 -21.31 25.12
CA ASN A 125 -2.20 -20.76 24.34
C ASN A 125 -1.70 -19.65 23.37
N LEU A 126 -2.59 -19.16 22.51
CA LEU A 126 -2.25 -18.12 21.54
C LEU A 126 -1.73 -16.84 22.23
N ASP A 127 -2.36 -16.40 23.31
CA ASP A 127 -2.01 -15.14 23.98
C ASP A 127 -0.62 -15.22 24.60
N GLU A 128 -0.31 -16.30 25.32
CA GLU A 128 1.02 -16.58 25.89
C GLU A 128 2.09 -16.63 24.77
N ALA A 129 1.79 -17.29 23.65
CA ALA A 129 2.71 -17.38 22.52
C ALA A 129 2.93 -16.02 21.84
N VAL A 130 1.88 -15.21 21.70
CA VAL A 130 1.95 -13.87 21.11
C VAL A 130 2.76 -12.93 22.00
N GLU A 131 2.55 -12.95 23.32
CA GLU A 131 3.33 -12.15 24.27
C GLU A 131 4.82 -12.48 24.21
N LEU A 132 5.19 -13.77 24.21
CA LEU A 132 6.57 -14.21 24.06
C LEU A 132 7.18 -13.82 22.71
N ALA A 133 6.39 -13.88 21.64
CA ALA A 133 6.83 -13.46 20.32
C ALA A 133 7.12 -11.96 20.29
N PHE A 134 6.22 -11.13 20.81
CA PHE A 134 6.38 -9.68 20.82
C PHE A 134 7.50 -9.23 21.76
N GLU A 135 7.68 -9.87 22.92
CA GLU A 135 8.84 -9.66 23.78
C GLU A 135 10.16 -9.91 23.03
N TRP A 136 10.22 -10.97 22.22
CA TRP A 136 11.39 -11.22 21.40
C TRP A 136 11.54 -10.19 20.27
N PHE A 137 10.44 -9.80 19.62
CA PHE A 137 10.45 -8.84 18.52
C PHE A 137 10.89 -7.43 18.95
N THR A 138 10.65 -7.05 20.19
CA THR A 138 11.08 -5.77 20.80
C THR A 138 12.45 -5.85 21.47
N SER A 139 13.18 -6.96 21.32
CA SER A 139 14.50 -7.07 21.91
C SER A 139 15.53 -6.23 21.13
N PRO A 140 16.53 -5.62 21.79
CA PRO A 140 17.50 -4.73 21.14
C PRO A 140 18.32 -5.38 20.02
N GLU A 141 18.43 -6.70 20.02
CA GLU A 141 19.06 -7.47 18.93
C GLU A 141 18.20 -7.43 17.67
N ILE A 142 16.90 -7.67 17.82
CA ILE A 142 15.96 -7.72 16.70
C ILE A 142 15.67 -6.32 16.16
N ASP A 143 15.66 -5.28 16.98
CA ASP A 143 15.49 -3.91 16.48
C ASP A 143 16.62 -3.47 15.53
N ARG A 144 17.85 -3.95 15.76
CA ARG A 144 18.99 -3.64 14.89
C ARG A 144 18.91 -4.38 13.55
N LEU A 145 18.57 -5.67 13.60
CA LEU A 145 18.60 -6.59 12.45
C LEU A 145 17.30 -6.60 11.64
N GLY A 146 16.19 -6.40 12.34
CA GLY A 146 14.84 -6.52 11.83
C GLY A 146 14.47 -5.40 10.87
N ASN A 147 13.71 -5.78 9.85
CA ASN A 147 12.96 -4.83 9.06
C ASN A 147 11.83 -4.23 9.92
N GLU A 148 11.39 -3.04 9.55
CA GLU A 148 10.36 -2.29 10.26
C GLU A 148 9.06 -3.11 10.41
N ALA A 149 8.50 -3.09 11.62
CA ALA A 149 7.23 -3.71 11.92
C ALA A 149 6.10 -2.70 11.67
N VAL A 150 5.45 -2.83 10.50
CA VAL A 150 4.37 -1.92 10.08
C VAL A 150 3.04 -2.66 10.18
N PRO A 151 1.93 -2.01 10.56
CA PRO A 151 0.60 -2.63 10.55
C PRO A 151 0.33 -3.36 9.23
N PHE A 152 -0.11 -4.62 9.32
CA PHE A 152 -0.56 -5.35 8.14
C PHE A 152 -1.96 -4.87 7.75
N ALA A 153 -2.02 -3.72 7.10
CA ALA A 153 -3.25 -3.17 6.56
C ALA A 153 -3.15 -3.09 5.04
N LYS A 154 -4.14 -3.69 4.35
CA LYS A 154 -4.41 -3.28 2.97
C LYS A 154 -4.89 -1.84 3.04
N THR A 155 -4.34 -0.99 2.18
CA THR A 155 -4.86 0.36 1.97
C THR A 155 -6.37 0.29 1.75
N SER A 156 -7.13 0.83 2.70
CA SER A 156 -8.60 0.79 2.77
C SER A 156 -9.24 2.12 2.40
N SER A 157 -8.44 3.19 2.29
CA SER A 157 -8.89 4.53 1.92
C SER A 157 -7.85 5.22 1.05
N ILE A 158 -8.25 6.35 0.48
CA ILE A 158 -7.30 7.26 -0.14
C ILE A 158 -6.44 7.94 0.93
N ASN A 159 -5.17 8.19 0.61
CA ASN A 159 -4.21 8.80 1.53
C ASN A 159 -4.14 10.32 1.31
N CYS A 160 -5.27 11.03 1.46
CA CYS A 160 -5.30 12.48 1.37
C CYS A 160 -5.31 13.14 2.76
N CYS A 161 -4.41 14.10 2.99
CA CYS A 161 -4.52 15.06 4.10
C CYS A 161 -5.82 15.88 3.91
N PRO A 162 -6.50 16.40 4.96
CA PRO A 162 -7.74 17.15 4.80
C PRO A 162 -7.58 18.19 3.71
N ILE A 163 -8.42 18.03 2.69
CA ILE A 163 -8.48 18.92 1.55
C ILE A 163 -9.40 20.04 2.01
N GLY A 164 -8.95 21.30 1.94
CA GLY A 164 -9.74 22.44 2.42
C GLY A 164 -11.10 22.55 1.73
N ASP A 165 -11.90 23.56 2.09
CA ASP A 165 -13.34 23.61 1.77
C ASP A 165 -13.71 23.62 0.27
N ARG A 166 -12.75 23.84 -0.63
CA ARG A 166 -12.99 23.82 -2.08
C ARG A 166 -13.06 22.38 -2.59
N TYR A 167 -14.12 22.06 -3.34
CA TYR A 167 -14.27 20.72 -3.93
C TYR A 167 -13.18 20.45 -5.00
N THR A 168 -12.42 19.37 -4.81
CA THR A 168 -11.23 19.06 -5.63
C THR A 168 -11.31 17.67 -6.25
N VAL A 169 -10.33 17.33 -7.10
CA VAL A 169 -10.12 15.97 -7.59
C VAL A 169 -10.00 14.97 -6.44
N GLY A 170 -9.34 15.33 -5.34
CA GLY A 170 -9.20 14.45 -4.18
C GLY A 170 -10.54 14.17 -3.49
N HIS A 171 -11.42 15.17 -3.37
CA HIS A 171 -12.78 14.99 -2.87
C HIS A 171 -13.58 14.03 -3.77
N ALA A 172 -13.59 14.27 -5.08
CA ALA A 172 -14.29 13.40 -6.02
C ALA A 172 -13.78 11.95 -6.00
N LEU A 173 -12.47 11.76 -5.85
CA LEU A 173 -11.87 10.43 -5.69
C LEU A 173 -12.30 9.78 -4.38
N LYS A 174 -12.40 10.54 -3.28
CA LYS A 174 -12.86 10.05 -1.98
C LYS A 174 -14.28 9.51 -2.09
N ASP A 175 -15.21 10.34 -2.56
CA ASP A 175 -16.64 10.00 -2.68
C ASP A 175 -16.83 8.78 -3.59
N TYR A 176 -16.09 8.74 -4.70
CA TYR A 176 -16.11 7.58 -5.59
C TYR A 176 -15.53 6.32 -4.93
N THR A 177 -14.45 6.44 -4.15
CA THR A 177 -13.89 5.28 -3.46
C THR A 177 -14.81 4.74 -2.39
N GLU A 178 -15.53 5.60 -1.66
CA GLU A 178 -16.59 5.22 -0.72
C GLU A 178 -17.65 4.37 -1.43
N TRP A 179 -18.15 4.83 -2.58
CA TRP A 179 -19.08 4.04 -3.41
C TRP A 179 -18.49 2.70 -3.86
N THR A 180 -17.25 2.70 -4.37
CA THR A 180 -16.64 1.44 -4.85
C THR A 180 -16.33 0.44 -3.76
N SER A 181 -16.24 0.86 -2.49
CA SER A 181 -16.06 -0.06 -1.36
C SER A 181 -17.27 -0.98 -1.18
N ILE A 182 -18.46 -0.49 -1.56
CA ILE A 182 -19.73 -1.23 -1.52
C ILE A 182 -19.95 -1.95 -2.86
N ALA A 183 -19.73 -1.24 -3.98
CA ALA A 183 -20.14 -1.72 -5.30
C ALA A 183 -19.18 -2.71 -5.97
N ARG A 184 -17.93 -2.88 -5.46
CA ARG A 184 -16.92 -3.75 -6.08
C ARG A 184 -16.45 -4.84 -5.12
N SER A 185 -15.86 -5.90 -5.68
CA SER A 185 -15.16 -6.91 -4.88
C SER A 185 -13.99 -6.28 -4.11
N PRO A 186 -13.62 -6.82 -2.92
CA PRO A 186 -12.54 -6.26 -2.10
C PRO A 186 -11.20 -6.12 -2.85
N GLY A 187 -10.87 -7.08 -3.72
CA GLY A 187 -9.66 -7.02 -4.56
C GLY A 187 -9.73 -5.94 -5.64
N GLY A 188 -10.91 -5.75 -6.27
CA GLY A 188 -11.11 -4.71 -7.27
C GLY A 188 -11.05 -3.30 -6.67
N HIS A 189 -11.65 -3.10 -5.49
CA HIS A 189 -11.58 -1.84 -4.75
C HIS A 189 -10.13 -1.53 -4.32
N TYR A 190 -9.42 -2.51 -3.76
CA TYR A 190 -8.01 -2.37 -3.38
C TYR A 190 -7.12 -1.96 -4.56
N ASN A 191 -7.28 -2.59 -5.73
CA ASN A 191 -6.50 -2.24 -6.93
C ASN A 191 -6.72 -0.78 -7.36
N ASN A 192 -7.94 -0.27 -7.22
CA ASN A 192 -8.23 1.15 -7.49
C ASN A 192 -7.50 2.05 -6.48
N LEU A 193 -7.59 1.75 -5.18
CA LEU A 193 -6.95 2.55 -4.13
C LEU A 193 -5.44 2.64 -4.32
N VAL A 194 -4.79 1.52 -4.65
CA VAL A 194 -3.34 1.50 -4.91
C VAL A 194 -2.97 2.42 -6.09
N LEU A 195 -3.71 2.36 -7.19
CA LEU A 195 -3.45 3.21 -8.36
C LEU A 195 -3.72 4.70 -8.05
N ILE A 196 -4.80 4.99 -7.32
CA ILE A 196 -5.17 6.35 -6.92
C ILE A 196 -4.08 6.95 -6.04
N ASN A 197 -3.71 6.26 -4.96
CA ASN A 197 -2.73 6.74 -3.99
C ASN A 197 -1.33 6.88 -4.60
N TYR A 198 -0.98 6.02 -5.56
CA TYR A 198 0.33 6.07 -6.19
C TYR A 198 0.45 7.14 -7.29
N HIS A 199 -0.56 7.29 -8.14
CA HIS A 199 -0.46 8.18 -9.32
C HIS A 199 -1.23 9.49 -9.22
N LEU A 200 -2.38 9.51 -8.54
CA LEU A 200 -3.28 10.68 -8.55
C LEU A 200 -3.06 11.56 -7.33
N ILE A 201 -3.09 10.97 -6.13
CA ILE A 201 -3.07 11.73 -4.88
C ILE A 201 -1.85 12.67 -4.78
N PRO A 202 -0.61 12.24 -5.08
CA PRO A 202 0.56 13.09 -4.84
C PRO A 202 0.61 14.38 -5.66
N ALA A 203 -0.04 14.43 -6.82
CA ALA A 203 0.10 15.55 -7.77
C ALA A 203 -1.23 16.18 -8.21
N PHE A 204 -2.35 15.49 -8.08
CA PHE A 204 -3.64 15.93 -8.62
C PHE A 204 -4.72 16.16 -7.56
N ALA A 205 -4.57 15.62 -6.33
CA ALA A 205 -5.64 15.70 -5.33
C ALA A 205 -6.03 17.13 -4.92
N SER A 206 -5.09 18.06 -4.93
CA SER A 206 -5.31 19.46 -4.56
C SER A 206 -5.93 20.30 -5.67
N ILE A 207 -6.01 19.79 -6.90
CA ILE A 207 -6.54 20.53 -8.04
C ILE A 207 -8.05 20.69 -7.87
N PRO A 208 -8.59 21.92 -7.83
CA PRO A 208 -10.02 22.16 -7.83
C PRO A 208 -10.67 21.48 -9.03
N LEU A 209 -11.81 20.81 -8.82
CA LEU A 209 -12.35 19.93 -9.86
C LEU A 209 -12.78 20.72 -11.11
N GLU A 210 -13.31 21.93 -10.91
CA GLU A 210 -13.72 22.83 -11.99
C GLU A 210 -12.54 23.35 -12.83
N ASP A 211 -11.36 23.46 -12.21
CA ASP A 211 -10.12 23.88 -12.87
C ASP A 211 -9.46 22.72 -13.63
N PHE A 212 -10.03 21.51 -13.57
CA PHE A 212 -9.45 20.36 -14.25
C PHE A 212 -9.61 20.47 -15.78
N THR A 213 -8.50 20.35 -16.51
CA THR A 213 -8.46 20.55 -17.97
C THR A 213 -7.61 19.49 -18.66
N ALA A 214 -7.63 19.49 -20.00
CA ALA A 214 -6.78 18.62 -20.82
C ALA A 214 -5.28 18.78 -20.51
N ARG A 215 -4.82 19.94 -20.03
CA ARG A 215 -3.42 20.13 -19.61
C ARG A 215 -3.06 19.22 -18.43
N HIS A 216 -3.96 19.04 -17.47
CA HIS A 216 -3.77 18.11 -16.36
C HIS A 216 -3.73 16.65 -16.85
N VAL A 217 -4.52 16.30 -17.87
CA VAL A 217 -4.49 14.97 -18.51
C VAL A 217 -3.14 14.70 -19.19
N VAL A 218 -2.58 15.69 -19.90
CA VAL A 218 -1.25 15.58 -20.51
C VAL A 218 -0.17 15.42 -19.44
N ASN A 219 -0.24 16.19 -18.35
CA ASN A 219 0.69 16.06 -17.23
C ASN A 219 0.60 14.68 -16.57
N LEU A 220 -0.61 14.14 -16.39
CA LEU A 220 -0.82 12.79 -15.88
C LEU A 220 -0.23 11.74 -16.82
N ALA A 221 -0.44 11.90 -18.14
CA ALA A 221 0.13 11.00 -19.13
C ALA A 221 1.66 10.99 -19.03
N ARG A 222 2.29 12.17 -19.01
CA ARG A 222 3.75 12.28 -18.85
C ARG A 222 4.22 11.60 -17.57
N GLN A 223 3.60 11.92 -16.44
CA GLN A 223 3.94 11.32 -15.14
C GLN A 223 3.87 9.80 -15.18
N VAL A 224 2.79 9.22 -15.69
CA VAL A 224 2.58 7.76 -15.69
C VAL A 224 3.51 7.06 -16.67
N LEU A 225 3.74 7.66 -17.84
CA LEU A 225 4.61 7.08 -18.86
C LEU A 225 6.09 7.14 -18.48
N GLU A 226 6.50 8.10 -17.66
CA GLU A 226 7.89 8.24 -17.19
C GLU A 226 8.14 7.57 -15.84
N THR A 227 7.10 7.25 -15.07
CA THR A 227 7.23 6.53 -13.79
C THR A 227 7.59 5.06 -14.03
N PRO A 228 8.73 4.56 -13.52
CA PRO A 228 9.06 3.14 -13.58
C PRO A 228 8.07 2.30 -12.76
N PRO A 229 7.85 1.02 -13.13
CA PRO A 229 7.02 0.13 -12.33
C PRO A 229 7.62 -0.06 -10.95
N ARG A 230 6.75 -0.17 -9.94
CA ARG A 230 7.13 -0.47 -8.56
C ARG A 230 6.87 -1.94 -8.26
N TYR A 231 7.87 -2.63 -7.72
CA TYR A 231 7.74 -4.04 -7.33
C TYR A 231 7.85 -4.20 -5.82
N GLY A 232 6.87 -4.91 -5.22
CA GLY A 232 6.91 -5.31 -3.80
C GLY A 232 7.23 -4.15 -2.84
N PHE A 233 8.34 -4.31 -2.11
CA PHE A 233 8.81 -3.37 -1.09
C PHE A 233 9.80 -2.32 -1.61
N GLU A 234 9.92 -2.14 -2.93
CA GLU A 234 10.81 -1.11 -3.47
C GLU A 234 10.40 0.28 -2.94
N PRO A 235 11.39 1.12 -2.60
CA PRO A 235 11.14 2.52 -2.25
C PRO A 235 10.50 3.24 -3.44
N TYR A 236 9.85 4.37 -3.15
CA TYR A 236 9.30 5.20 -4.22
C TYR A 236 10.43 5.73 -5.10
N ARG A 237 10.52 5.25 -6.35
CA ARG A 237 11.51 5.74 -7.30
C ARG A 237 11.15 7.16 -7.74
N THR A 238 12.04 8.10 -7.48
CA THR A 238 11.93 9.50 -7.93
C THR A 238 12.48 9.69 -9.34
N GLU A 239 13.37 8.80 -9.78
CA GLU A 239 13.99 8.82 -11.10
C GLU A 239 12.95 8.56 -12.20
N ARG A 240 12.92 9.49 -13.16
CA ARG A 240 12.07 9.42 -14.34
C ARG A 240 12.85 8.72 -15.45
N GLN A 241 12.20 7.78 -16.13
CA GLN A 241 12.77 7.16 -17.32
C GLN A 241 12.19 7.83 -18.57
N SER A 242 13.04 8.18 -19.52
CA SER A 242 12.59 8.80 -20.76
C SER A 242 11.71 7.83 -21.55
N VAL A 243 10.62 8.35 -22.11
CA VAL A 243 9.70 7.55 -22.94
C VAL A 243 10.39 7.01 -24.19
N SER A 244 11.40 7.70 -24.72
CA SER A 244 12.18 7.28 -25.90
C SER A 244 13.05 6.06 -25.66
N GLU A 245 13.38 5.77 -24.40
CA GLU A 245 14.27 4.66 -24.00
C GLU A 245 13.47 3.40 -23.64
N LEU A 246 12.13 3.48 -23.63
CA LEU A 246 11.28 2.36 -23.28
C LEU A 246 11.15 1.38 -24.43
N SER A 247 11.19 0.08 -24.11
CA SER A 247 10.75 -0.94 -25.04
C SER A 247 9.26 -0.77 -25.38
N SER A 248 8.85 -1.30 -26.53
CA SER A 248 7.47 -1.24 -26.98
C SER A 248 6.49 -1.88 -25.97
N ASP A 249 6.91 -2.95 -25.28
CA ASP A 249 6.09 -3.64 -24.28
C ASP A 249 5.96 -2.84 -22.97
N GLU A 250 7.05 -2.23 -22.50
CA GLU A 250 7.00 -1.34 -21.33
C GLU A 250 6.08 -0.15 -21.57
N LEU A 251 6.22 0.50 -22.72
CA LEU A 251 5.37 1.61 -23.11
C LEU A 251 3.90 1.17 -23.18
N ARG A 252 3.62 -0.02 -23.75
CA ARG A 252 2.27 -0.60 -23.81
C ARG A 252 1.67 -0.83 -22.41
N ARG A 253 2.46 -1.36 -21.47
CA ARG A 253 2.04 -1.56 -20.07
C ARG A 253 1.73 -0.22 -19.38
N ARG A 254 2.60 0.78 -19.52
CA ARG A 254 2.38 2.12 -18.93
C ARG A 254 1.16 2.83 -19.51
N LYS A 255 0.94 2.74 -20.83
CA LYS A 255 -0.28 3.26 -21.49
C LYS A 255 -1.55 2.58 -20.96
N ARG A 256 -1.51 1.28 -20.65
CA ARG A 256 -2.63 0.57 -20.03
C ARG A 256 -2.92 1.10 -18.63
N THR A 257 -1.88 1.32 -17.81
CA THR A 257 -2.03 1.94 -16.48
C THR A 257 -2.66 3.32 -16.58
N PHE A 258 -2.18 4.17 -17.50
CA PHE A 258 -2.78 5.48 -17.76
C PHE A 258 -4.27 5.37 -18.13
N ASN A 259 -4.63 4.45 -19.03
CA ASN A 259 -6.03 4.25 -19.42
C ASN A 259 -6.92 3.76 -18.26
N SER A 260 -6.37 2.98 -17.32
CA SER A 260 -7.06 2.61 -16.08
C SER A 260 -7.32 3.85 -15.21
N LEU A 261 -6.32 4.72 -15.02
CA LEU A 261 -6.47 5.97 -14.27
C LEU A 261 -7.50 6.91 -14.91
N ILE A 262 -7.50 7.04 -16.24
CA ILE A 262 -8.50 7.81 -17.00
C ILE A 262 -9.91 7.23 -16.84
N SER A 263 -10.03 5.93 -16.59
CA SER A 263 -11.33 5.31 -16.32
C SER A 263 -11.81 5.62 -14.90
N ILE A 264 -10.91 5.56 -13.92
CA ILE A 264 -11.19 5.94 -12.52
C ILE A 264 -11.62 7.41 -12.45
N LEU A 265 -10.81 8.33 -13.00
CA LEU A 265 -11.13 9.76 -13.00
C LEU A 265 -12.47 10.05 -13.65
N ARG A 266 -12.79 9.38 -14.77
CA ARG A 266 -14.06 9.61 -15.46
C ARG A 266 -15.26 9.20 -14.61
N MET A 267 -15.16 8.09 -13.89
CA MET A 267 -16.23 7.65 -13.00
C MET A 267 -16.33 8.54 -11.77
N ALA A 268 -15.20 8.95 -11.19
CA ALA A 268 -15.19 9.86 -10.05
C ALA A 268 -15.80 11.23 -10.38
N PHE A 269 -15.44 11.80 -11.53
CA PHE A 269 -15.95 13.12 -11.93
C PHE A 269 -17.41 13.05 -12.37
N ARG A 270 -17.82 11.95 -13.02
CA ARG A 270 -19.23 11.70 -13.29
C ARG A 270 -20.03 11.62 -12.00
N HIS A 271 -19.54 10.86 -11.03
CA HIS A 271 -20.18 10.71 -9.71
C HIS A 271 -20.31 12.04 -8.98
N ALA A 272 -19.27 12.89 -9.04
CA ALA A 272 -19.33 14.25 -8.49
C ALA A 272 -20.41 15.12 -9.17
N TRP A 273 -20.53 15.03 -10.50
CA TRP A 273 -21.57 15.75 -11.25
C TRP A 273 -22.98 15.22 -10.97
N ASP A 274 -23.16 13.89 -10.99
CA ASP A 274 -24.44 13.23 -10.67
C ASP A 274 -24.93 13.60 -9.25
N ASN A 275 -24.00 13.85 -8.32
CA ASN A 275 -24.29 14.25 -6.94
C ASN A 275 -24.38 15.78 -6.73
N GLY A 276 -24.30 16.59 -7.79
CA GLY A 276 -24.41 18.05 -7.72
C GLY A 276 -23.24 18.75 -7.03
N GLN A 277 -22.06 18.13 -6.96
CA GLN A 277 -20.86 18.75 -6.39
C GLN A 277 -20.15 19.71 -7.36
N ILE A 278 -20.47 19.61 -8.65
CA ILE A 278 -19.99 20.51 -9.71
C ILE A 278 -21.12 20.80 -10.70
N ASP A 279 -21.12 22.02 -11.23
CA ASP A 279 -22.15 22.47 -12.17
C ASP A 279 -21.85 22.15 -13.64
N SER A 280 -20.61 21.72 -13.94
CA SER A 280 -20.13 21.54 -15.31
C SER A 280 -19.64 20.12 -15.60
N GLU A 281 -20.03 19.59 -16.75
CA GLU A 281 -19.48 18.34 -17.30
C GLU A 281 -18.07 18.50 -17.93
N ARG A 282 -17.52 19.71 -17.97
CA ARG A 282 -16.23 19.97 -18.62
C ARG A 282 -15.07 19.07 -18.10
N PRO A 283 -14.90 18.84 -16.78
CA PRO A 283 -13.76 18.09 -16.24
C PRO A 283 -13.65 16.65 -16.75
N TRP A 284 -14.78 15.96 -16.96
CA TRP A 284 -14.76 14.56 -17.39
C TRP A 284 -14.81 14.38 -18.90
N ARG A 285 -15.31 15.37 -19.66
CA ARG A 285 -15.26 15.39 -21.14
C ARG A 285 -13.84 15.52 -21.69
N CYS A 286 -12.92 16.17 -20.97
CA CYS A 286 -11.52 16.30 -21.40
C CYS A 286 -10.68 15.05 -21.13
N LEU A 287 -11.19 14.06 -20.40
CA LEU A 287 -10.50 12.81 -20.14
C LEU A 287 -10.48 11.96 -21.42
N ARG A 288 -9.31 11.86 -22.06
CA ARG A 288 -9.10 11.04 -23.26
C ARG A 288 -8.13 9.90 -22.97
N ARG A 289 -8.46 8.72 -23.51
CA ARG A 289 -7.59 7.54 -23.46
C ARG A 289 -6.57 7.62 -24.58
N VAL A 290 -5.43 6.95 -24.42
CA VAL A 290 -4.44 6.76 -25.47
C VAL A 290 -4.62 5.40 -26.13
N SER A 291 -4.28 5.30 -27.42
CA SER A 291 -4.28 4.03 -28.13
C SER A 291 -3.20 3.09 -27.56
N VAL A 292 -3.56 1.82 -27.43
CA VAL A 292 -2.66 0.76 -26.99
C VAL A 292 -2.65 -0.29 -28.10
N ASN A 293 -1.50 -0.49 -28.74
CA ASN A 293 -1.37 -1.52 -29.76
C ASN A 293 -1.59 -2.89 -29.10
N HIS A 294 -2.55 -3.64 -29.63
CA HIS A 294 -2.81 -5.01 -29.21
C HIS A 294 -1.86 -5.93 -29.96
N SER A 295 -0.68 -6.19 -29.40
CA SER A 295 0.12 -7.34 -29.81
C SER A 295 -0.35 -8.58 -29.02
N PRO A 296 -0.59 -9.73 -29.68
CA PRO A 296 -0.75 -10.99 -28.99
C PRO A 296 0.49 -11.24 -28.11
N ARG A 297 0.30 -11.82 -26.91
CA ARG A 297 1.45 -12.27 -26.13
C ARG A 297 2.07 -13.46 -26.88
N THR A 298 3.19 -13.24 -27.56
CA THR A 298 4.05 -14.31 -28.06
C THR A 298 4.79 -14.91 -26.87
N ILE A 299 4.11 -15.76 -26.09
CA ILE A 299 4.75 -16.63 -25.10
C ILE A 299 5.24 -17.85 -25.86
N PHE A 300 6.19 -17.66 -26.78
CA PHE A 300 6.97 -18.79 -27.26
C PHE A 300 8.15 -18.91 -26.29
N LEU A 301 8.34 -20.12 -25.79
CA LEU A 301 9.47 -20.49 -24.96
C LEU A 301 10.73 -20.28 -25.80
N ASP A 302 11.42 -19.16 -25.63
CA ASP A 302 12.80 -19.03 -26.11
C ASP A 302 13.64 -20.04 -25.30
N ARG A 303 13.86 -21.20 -25.92
CA ARG A 303 14.86 -22.19 -25.51
C ARG A 303 16.17 -21.77 -26.17
N GLU A 304 16.92 -20.91 -25.51
CA GLU A 304 18.38 -20.83 -25.67
C GLU A 304 19.05 -21.26 -24.37
#